data_AF-A0A7C3BYB7-F1
#
_entry.id   AF-A0A7C3BYB7-F1
#
_cell.length_a   1.000
_cell.length_b   1.000
_cell.length_c   1.000
_cell.angle_alpha   90.00
_cell.angle_beta   90.00
_cell.angle_gamma   90.00
#
_symmetry.space_group_name_H-M   'P 1'
#
loop_
_entity.id
_entity.type
_entity.pdbx_description
1 polymer ?
#
loop_
_entity_poly.entity_id
_entity_poly.type
_entity_poly.pdbx_seq_one_letter_code
_entity_poly.pdbx_strand_id
1 'polypeptide(L)'
;MRQERTIGGVPYRLFGVLPRPVAQSFAVVLKERGIPVYLEDLIPEARPYTGVEPMGELVYFWVPKAAYAEVEEVLGGEGGAGA
;
A
#
# COMPACT_ATOMS: atom_id res chain seq x y z
N MET A 1 -14.50 -6.86 3.66
CA MET A 1 -13.82 -8.12 3.28
C MET A 1 -12.33 -7.86 3.24
N ARG A 2 -11.49 -8.62 3.96
CA ARG A 2 -10.03 -8.44 3.96
C ARG A 2 -9.50 -9.06 2.65
N GLN A 3 -8.94 -8.25 1.75
CA GLN A 3 -8.36 -8.77 0.50
C GLN A 3 -6.99 -9.40 0.78
N GLU A 4 -6.80 -10.64 0.34
CA GLU A 4 -5.59 -11.44 0.55
C GLU A 4 -5.15 -12.08 -0.77
N ARG A 5 -3.84 -12.19 -0.98
CA ARG A 5 -3.25 -12.75 -2.20
C ARG A 5 -1.91 -13.40 -1.91
N THR A 6 -1.60 -14.51 -2.57
CA THR A 6 -0.27 -15.12 -2.53
C THR A 6 0.60 -14.56 -3.65
N ILE A 7 1.77 -14.03 -3.31
CA ILE A 7 2.75 -13.45 -4.24
C ILE A 7 4.08 -14.15 -4.00
N GLY A 8 4.62 -14.84 -5.01
CA GLY A 8 5.90 -15.56 -4.88
C GLY A 8 5.91 -16.61 -3.75
N GLY A 9 4.77 -17.24 -3.46
CA GLY A 9 4.64 -18.23 -2.38
C GLY A 9 4.43 -17.63 -0.97
N VAL A 10 4.47 -16.31 -0.82
CA VAL A 10 4.24 -15.63 0.46
C VAL A 10 2.82 -15.06 0.48
N PRO A 11 2.05 -15.22 1.58
CA PRO A 11 0.72 -14.63 1.71
C PRO A 11 0.83 -13.14 2.04
N TYR A 12 0.18 -12.31 1.22
CA TYR A 12 0.04 -10.86 1.39
C TYR A 12 -1.42 -10.50 1.69
N ARG A 13 -1.58 -9.40 2.41
CA ARG A 13 -2.86 -8.77 2.68
C ARG A 13 -2.82 -7.32 2.21
N LEU A 14 -3.93 -6.87 1.64
CA LEU A 14 -4.07 -5.48 1.24
C LEU A 14 -4.10 -4.60 2.48
N PHE A 15 -3.13 -3.68 2.57
CA PHE A 15 -3.08 -2.67 3.62
C PHE A 15 -3.94 -1.46 3.26
N GLY A 16 -3.89 -1.02 1.99
CA GLY A 16 -4.69 0.09 1.50
C GLY A 16 -4.44 0.42 0.02
N VAL A 17 -5.17 1.42 -0.46
CA VAL A 17 -4.93 2.05 -1.76
C VAL A 17 -4.33 3.42 -1.49
N LEU A 18 -3.14 3.68 -2.03
CA LEU A 18 -2.37 4.87 -1.73
C LEU A 18 -1.89 5.54 -3.02
N PRO A 19 -1.66 6.87 -3.04
CA PRO A 19 -0.90 7.50 -4.11
C PRO A 19 0.50 6.89 -4.19
N ARG A 20 0.99 6.62 -5.40
CA ARG A 20 2.30 5.99 -5.62
C ARG A 20 3.44 6.67 -4.85
N PRO A 21 3.55 8.01 -4.78
CA PRO A 21 4.62 8.64 -4.00
C PRO A 21 4.56 8.28 -2.51
N VAL A 22 3.36 8.22 -1.92
CA VAL A 22 3.15 7.84 -0.52
C VAL A 22 3.51 6.37 -0.31
N ALA A 23 3.02 5.50 -1.19
CA ALA A 23 3.35 4.07 -1.18
C ALA A 23 4.86 3.81 -1.30
N GLN A 24 5.56 4.55 -2.16
CA GLN A 24 7.01 4.43 -2.31
C GLN A 24 7.76 4.87 -1.05
N SER A 25 7.34 5.98 -0.42
CA SER A 25 7.92 6.42 0.85
C SER A 25 7.75 5.36 1.95
N PHE A 26 6.56 4.79 2.10
CA PHE A 26 6.33 3.70 3.06
C PHE A 26 7.11 2.43 2.72
N ALA A 27 7.24 2.10 1.43
CA ALA A 27 8.03 0.97 0.98
C ALA A 27 9.50 1.10 1.37
N VAL A 28 10.09 2.30 1.33
CA VAL A 28 11.46 2.55 1.78
C VAL A 28 11.59 2.27 3.28
N VAL A 29 10.71 2.85 4.10
CA VAL A 29 10.73 2.66 5.56
C VAL A 29 10.59 1.19 5.96
N LEU A 30 9.69 0.46 5.30
CA LEU A 30 9.47 -0.96 5.58
C LEU A 30 10.62 -1.85 5.06
N LYS A 31 11.23 -1.48 3.94
CA LYS A 31 12.41 -2.18 3.41
C LYS A 31 13.61 -2.07 4.35
N GLU A 32 13.83 -0.93 4.99
CA GLU A 32 14.89 -0.76 6.00
C GLU A 32 14.68 -1.67 7.22
N ARG A 33 13.44 -2.09 7.49
CA ARG A 33 13.07 -3.05 8.53
C ARG A 33 13.05 -4.50 8.06
N GLY A 34 13.40 -4.75 6.79
CA GLY A 34 13.37 -6.10 6.21
C GLY A 34 11.97 -6.61 5.85
N ILE A 35 10.97 -5.74 5.79
CA ILE A 35 9.59 -6.09 5.42
C ILE A 35 9.42 -5.88 3.90
N PRO A 36 9.23 -6.93 3.10
CA PRO A 36 8.99 -6.78 1.67
C PRO A 36 7.56 -6.30 1.42
N VAL A 37 7.38 -5.29 0.59
CA VAL A 37 6.04 -4.83 0.16
C VAL A 37 5.86 -5.03 -1.34
N TYR A 38 4.61 -5.20 -1.75
CA TYR A 38 4.26 -5.30 -3.16
C TYR A 38 3.31 -4.17 -3.55
N LEU A 39 3.71 -3.39 -4.56
CA LEU A 39 2.91 -2.32 -5.12
C LEU A 39 2.31 -2.82 -6.43
N GLU A 40 0.98 -2.79 -6.52
CA GLU A 40 0.27 -3.16 -7.73
C GLU A 40 -0.47 -1.95 -8.29
N ASP A 41 -0.27 -1.71 -9.58
CA ASP A 41 -0.85 -0.56 -10.25
C ASP A 41 -2.36 -0.68 -10.30
N LEU A 42 -3.04 0.34 -9.78
CA LEU A 42 -4.48 0.46 -9.98
C LEU A 42 -4.66 1.04 -11.38
N ILE A 43 -4.75 0.17 -12.41
CA ILE A 43 -5.02 0.64 -13.77
C ILE A 43 -6.41 1.28 -13.76
N PRO A 44 -6.53 2.61 -13.91
CA PRO A 44 -7.84 3.21 -14.03
C PRO A 44 -8.39 2.79 -15.39
N GLU A 45 -9.52 2.08 -15.39
CA GLU A 45 -10.30 1.87 -16.62
C GLU A 45 -10.48 3.24 -17.28
N ALA A 46 -9.90 3.39 -18.47
CA ALA A 46 -9.77 4.60 -19.28
C ALA A 46 -10.69 5.76 -18.87
N ARG A 47 -10.25 6.62 -17.94
CA ARG A 47 -10.92 7.91 -17.74
C ARG A 47 -10.37 8.92 -18.73
N PRO A 48 -11.22 9.57 -19.54
CA PRO A 48 -10.77 10.68 -20.37
C PRO A 48 -10.21 11.79 -19.47
N TYR A 49 -9.04 12.28 -19.83
CA TYR A 49 -8.31 13.32 -19.10
C TYR A 49 -9.15 14.59 -19.00
N THR A 50 -9.66 14.93 -17.80
CA THR A 50 -10.53 16.10 -17.56
C THR A 50 -9.77 17.35 -17.07
N GLY A 51 -8.44 17.40 -17.20
CA GLY A 51 -7.65 18.60 -16.86
C GLY A 51 -7.53 18.93 -15.37
N VAL A 52 -8.03 18.07 -14.48
CA VAL A 52 -7.67 18.07 -13.06
C VAL A 52 -6.52 17.07 -12.95
N GLU A 53 -5.33 17.52 -12.54
CA GLU A 53 -4.20 16.62 -12.30
C GLU A 53 -4.70 15.48 -11.41
N PRO A 54 -4.73 14.24 -11.93
CA PRO A 54 -5.26 13.14 -11.15
C PRO A 54 -4.40 13.06 -9.89
N MET A 55 -5.05 13.01 -8.72
CA MET A 55 -4.40 12.56 -7.48
C MET A 55 -3.47 11.41 -7.88
N GLY A 56 -2.15 11.62 -7.71
CA GLY A 56 -1.14 10.85 -8.44
C GLY A 56 -1.41 9.35 -8.43
N GLU A 57 -1.03 8.68 -9.52
CA GLU A 57 -1.27 7.25 -9.79
C GLU A 57 -1.46 6.41 -8.52
N LEU A 58 -2.68 5.89 -8.32
CA LEU A 58 -3.00 5.08 -7.15
C LEU A 58 -2.46 3.66 -7.33
N VAL A 59 -2.01 3.06 -6.23
CA VAL A 59 -1.53 1.67 -6.21
C VAL A 59 -2.15 0.91 -5.03
N TYR A 60 -2.39 -0.37 -5.22
CA TYR A 60 -2.65 -1.29 -4.12
C TYR A 60 -1.35 -1.54 -3.35
N PHE A 61 -1.37 -1.28 -2.04
CA PHE A 61 -0.25 -1.49 -1.13
C PHE A 61 -0.44 -2.82 -0.40
N TRP A 62 0.28 -3.84 -0.83
CA TRP A 62 0.22 -5.20 -0.28
C TRP A 62 1.37 -5.43 0.70
N VAL A 63 1.05 -5.98 1.87
CA VAL A 63 2.04 -6.28 2.91
C VAL A 63 1.96 -7.76 3.33
N PRO A 64 3.07 -8.40 3.74
CA PRO A 64 3.06 -9.79 4.14
C PRO A 64 2.12 -9.98 5.33
N LYS A 65 1.27 -11.00 5.28
CA LYS A 65 0.29 -11.26 6.34
C LYS A 65 0.95 -11.45 7.71
N ALA A 66 2.13 -12.07 7.72
CA ALA A 66 2.92 -12.29 8.93
C ALA A 66 3.46 -10.99 9.56
N ALA A 67 3.68 -9.95 8.76
CA ALA A 67 4.21 -8.66 9.19
C ALA A 67 3.12 -7.58 9.32
N TYR A 68 1.84 -7.91 9.11
CA TYR A 68 0.76 -6.92 9.02
C TYR A 68 0.64 -6.05 10.28
N ALA A 69 0.71 -6.66 11.46
CA ALA A 69 0.63 -5.93 12.74
C ALA A 69 1.84 -5.00 12.96
N GLU A 70 3.04 -5.44 12.56
CA GLU A 70 4.23 -4.59 12.61
C GLU A 70 4.12 -3.41 11.64
N VAL A 71 3.58 -3.63 10.44
CA VAL A 71 3.33 -2.54 9.49
C VAL A 71 2.30 -1.55 10.04
N GLU A 72 1.24 -2.03 10.70
CA GLU A 72 0.26 -1.15 11.37
C GLU A 72 0.90 -0.32 12.48
N GLU A 73 1.81 -0.88 13.27
CA GLU A 73 2.53 -0.14 14.31
C GLU A 73 3.45 0.93 13.69
N VAL A 74 4.23 0.55 12.68
CA VAL A 74 5.21 1.43 12.04
C VAL A 74 4.55 2.58 11.28
N LEU A 75 3.47 2.31 10.54
CA LEU A 75 2.80 3.31 9.69
C LEU A 75 1.63 3.99 10.42
N GLY A 76 1.00 3.33 11.39
CA GLY A 76 -0.11 3.87 12.18
C GLY A 76 0.35 4.79 13.31
N GLY A 77 1.62 4.74 13.70
CA GLY A 77 2.20 5.56 14.78
C GLY A 77 2.21 7.07 14.53
N GLU A 78 1.96 7.55 13.31
CA GLU A 78 1.92 8.98 12.94
C GLU A 78 0.54 9.43 12.40
N GLY A 79 -0.53 8.66 12.61
CA GLY A 79 -1.84 8.97 12.03
C GLY A 79 -3.04 8.33 12.73
N GLY A 80 -2.92 8.00 14.01
CA GLY A 80 -4.00 7.45 14.81
C GLY A 80 -5.11 8.47 15.11
N ALA A 81 -5.94 8.78 14.12
CA ALA A 81 -7.31 9.24 14.36
C ALA A 81 -8.11 8.08 14.93
N GLY A 82 -7.93 7.87 16.23
CA GLY A 82 -8.74 7.02 17.09
C GLY A 82 -9.20 7.84 18.29
N ALA A 83 -10.15 8.74 18.06
CA ALA A 83 -11.05 9.34 19.06
C ALA A 83 -12.33 9.79 18.36
#